data_AF-A0A9E4EFX7-F1
#
_entry.id   AF-A0A9E4EFX7-F1
#
_cell.length_a   1.000
_cell.length_b   1.000
_cell.length_c   1.000
_cell.angle_alpha   90.00
_cell.angle_beta   90.00
_cell.angle_gamma   90.00
#
_symmetry.space_group_name_H-M   'P 1'
#
loop_
_entity.id
_entity.type
_entity.pdbx_description
1 polymer ?
#
loop_
_entity_poly.entity_id
_entity_poly.type
_entity_poly.pdbx_seq_one_letter_code
_entity_poly.pdbx_strand_id
1 'polypeptide(L)'
;MLKKLLFRMDGRADSARTRFRSRSGRLWEAEFCLASGQDRQSPRLLIMFRDQEDPTAPQRYNQAPPGSSRVPKTAVAELGEADLRELLARSTKV
;
A
#
# COMPACT_ATOMS: atom_id res chain seq x y z
N MET A 1 9.45 15.90 -27.40
CA MET A 1 8.87 14.54 -27.27
C MET A 1 9.12 14.01 -25.87
N LEU A 2 8.07 13.99 -25.05
CA LEU A 2 8.09 13.62 -23.64
C LEU A 2 8.36 12.11 -23.51
N LYS A 3 9.46 11.72 -22.86
CA LYS A 3 9.82 10.32 -22.58
C LYS A 3 8.75 9.71 -21.67
N LYS A 4 7.83 8.94 -22.27
CA LYS A 4 6.89 8.03 -21.61
C LYS A 4 7.64 7.23 -20.55
N LEU A 5 7.19 7.31 -19.29
CA LEU A 5 7.60 6.39 -18.25
C LEU A 5 7.26 4.97 -18.73
N LEU A 6 8.29 4.19 -19.04
CA LEU A 6 8.15 2.77 -19.32
C LEU A 6 7.67 2.07 -18.03
N PHE A 7 6.38 1.80 -17.99
CA PHE A 7 5.85 0.58 -17.41
C PHE A 7 6.63 -0.60 -18.03
N ARG A 8 7.37 -1.35 -17.22
CA ARG A 8 7.95 -2.61 -17.70
C ARG A 8 6.82 -3.63 -17.84
N MET A 9 6.64 -4.11 -19.07
CA MET A 9 5.60 -5.05 -19.49
C MET A 9 5.93 -6.50 -19.10
N ASP A 10 6.15 -6.77 -17.82
CA ASP A 10 6.36 -8.11 -17.28
C ASP A 10 5.47 -8.41 -16.07
N GLY A 11 4.57 -7.48 -15.70
CA GLY A 11 3.45 -7.73 -14.78
C GLY A 11 3.84 -8.03 -13.32
N ARG A 12 5.13 -8.07 -12.99
CA ARG A 12 5.65 -8.06 -11.62
C ARG A 12 5.97 -6.63 -11.21
N ALA A 13 4.94 -5.82 -11.04
CA ALA A 13 5.11 -4.63 -10.20
C ALA A 13 5.63 -5.16 -8.86
N ASP A 14 6.80 -4.69 -8.39
CA ASP A 14 7.27 -5.02 -7.05
C ASP A 14 6.19 -4.52 -6.07
N SER A 15 5.30 -5.42 -5.67
CA SER A 15 4.32 -5.20 -4.63
C SER A 15 4.46 -6.33 -3.62
N ALA A 16 4.18 -6.00 -2.37
CA ALA A 16 4.20 -6.95 -1.28
C ALA A 16 2.89 -6.85 -0.54
N ARG A 17 2.36 -7.99 -0.09
CA ARG A 17 1.06 -8.07 0.57
C ARG A 17 1.20 -8.71 1.93
N THR A 18 0.40 -8.24 2.86
CA THR A 18 0.25 -8.88 4.16
C THR A 18 -1.20 -8.77 4.62
N ARG A 19 -1.63 -9.71 5.46
CA ARG A 19 -2.97 -9.75 6.03
C ARG A 19 -2.90 -9.42 7.51
N PHE A 20 -3.87 -8.67 7.99
CA PHE A 20 -3.97 -8.30 9.39
C PHE A 20 -5.44 -8.15 9.79
N ARG A 21 -5.71 -8.25 11.10
CA ARG A 21 -7.05 -7.94 11.63
C ARG A 21 -7.13 -6.48 12.06
N SER A 22 -8.24 -5.83 11.72
CA SER A 22 -8.56 -4.50 12.23
C SER A 22 -8.95 -4.56 13.72
N ARG A 23 -9.15 -3.39 14.36
CA ARG A 23 -9.66 -3.32 15.75
C ARG A 23 -11.04 -3.96 15.93
N SER A 24 -11.86 -3.99 14.88
CA SER A 24 -13.17 -4.64 14.90
C SER A 24 -13.09 -6.16 14.64
N GLY A 25 -11.89 -6.70 14.47
CA GLY A 25 -11.67 -8.13 14.19
C GLY A 25 -11.77 -8.50 12.71
N ARG A 26 -12.17 -7.58 11.83
CA ARG A 26 -12.29 -7.82 10.37
C ARG A 26 -10.93 -8.10 9.74
N LEU A 27 -10.87 -9.03 8.80
CA LEU A 27 -9.68 -9.36 8.02
C LEU A 27 -9.47 -8.37 6.88
N TRP A 28 -8.27 -7.78 6.83
CA TRP A 28 -7.85 -6.86 5.78
C TRP A 28 -6.58 -7.38 5.11
N GLU A 29 -6.44 -7.06 3.82
CA GLU A 29 -5.19 -7.22 3.08
C GLU A 29 -4.60 -5.83 2.80
N ALA A 30 -3.34 -5.62 3.18
CA ALA A 30 -2.55 -4.46 2.84
C ALA A 30 -1.60 -4.80 1.69
N GLU A 31 -1.71 -4.08 0.57
CA GLU A 31 -0.82 -4.17 -0.58
C GLU A 31 0.07 -2.93 -0.67
N PHE A 32 1.38 -3.14 -0.62
CA PHE A 32 2.41 -2.13 -0.71
C PHE A 32 2.84 -2.01 -2.16
N CYS A 33 2.62 -0.87 -2.78
CA CYS A 33 2.92 -0.64 -4.19
C CYS A 33 3.62 0.71 -4.38
N LEU A 34 4.42 0.79 -5.45
CA LEU A 34 4.99 2.05 -5.88
C LEU A 34 3.89 2.88 -6.54
N ALA A 35 3.60 4.07 -5.99
CA ALA A 35 2.67 5.01 -6.61
C ALA A 35 3.24 5.50 -7.94
N SER A 36 2.70 5.04 -9.07
CA SER A 36 3.03 5.60 -10.38
C SER A 36 2.28 6.92 -10.56
N GLY A 37 2.99 8.06 -10.50
CA GLY A 37 2.43 9.35 -10.91
C GLY A 37 2.65 10.54 -9.98
N GLN A 38 3.29 10.39 -8.82
CA GLN A 38 3.73 11.54 -8.01
C GLN A 38 5.24 11.77 -8.08
N ASP A 39 5.57 13.03 -7.90
CA ASP A 39 6.85 13.70 -8.08
C ASP A 39 8.10 12.85 -7.77
N ARG A 40 9.12 12.95 -8.62
CA ARG A 40 10.37 12.19 -8.51
C ARG A 40 11.14 12.46 -7.21
N GLN A 41 10.74 13.48 -6.45
CA GLN A 41 11.46 13.92 -5.26
C GLN A 41 11.17 13.09 -4.01
N SER A 42 10.12 12.26 -3.95
CA SER A 42 9.89 11.36 -2.81
C SER A 42 8.88 10.23 -3.11
N PRO A 43 9.30 9.11 -3.73
CA PRO A 43 8.42 7.97 -3.95
C PRO A 43 8.17 7.24 -2.62
N ARG A 44 7.20 7.72 -1.84
CA ARG A 44 6.66 6.96 -0.71
C ARG A 44 5.80 5.83 -1.27
N LEU A 45 5.88 4.65 -0.65
CA LEU A 45 5.01 3.55 -1.01
C LEU A 45 3.55 3.92 -0.73
N LEU A 46 2.69 3.53 -1.65
CA LEU A 46 1.26 3.50 -1.45
C LEU A 46 0.91 2.17 -0.79
N ILE A 47 0.07 2.22 0.23
CA ILE A 47 -0.46 1.06 0.92
C ILE A 47 -1.96 1.04 0.65
N MET A 48 -2.39 0.07 -0.15
CA MET A 48 -3.80 -0.15 -0.47
C MET A 48 -4.38 -1.17 0.49
N PHE A 49 -5.55 -0.89 1.04
CA PHE A 49 -6.26 -1.76 1.98
C PHE A 49 -7.52 -2.30 1.31
N ARG A 50 -7.67 -3.62 1.32
CA ARG A 50 -8.85 -4.33 0.82
C ARG A 50 -9.49 -5.12 1.94
N ASP A 51 -10.77 -4.88 2.17
CA ASP A 51 -11.56 -5.69 3.08
C ASP A 51 -11.73 -7.09 2.45
N GLN A 52 -11.31 -8.13 3.16
CA GLN A 52 -11.39 -9.51 2.67
C GLN A 52 -12.75 -10.15 2.97
N GLU A 53 -13.52 -9.57 3.89
CA GLU A 53 -14.85 -10.04 4.27
C GLU A 53 -15.95 -9.33 3.49
N ASP A 54 -15.67 -8.13 2.96
CA ASP A 54 -16.56 -7.39 2.06
C ASP A 54 -15.81 -6.90 0.81
N PRO A 55 -15.79 -7.69 -0.28
CA PRO A 55 -15.10 -7.29 -1.52
C PRO A 55 -15.81 -6.15 -2.27
N THR A 56 -17.03 -5.78 -1.88
CA THR A 56 -17.77 -4.65 -2.44
C THR A 56 -17.47 -3.34 -1.71
N ALA A 57 -16.84 -3.41 -0.54
CA ALA A 57 -16.43 -2.24 0.21
C ALA A 57 -15.44 -1.39 -0.61
N PRO A 58 -15.58 -0.05 -0.58
CA PRO A 58 -14.63 0.84 -1.22
C PRO A 58 -13.19 0.55 -0.78
N GLN A 59 -12.29 0.48 -1.76
CA GLN A 59 -10.87 0.34 -1.47
C GLN A 59 -10.38 1.56 -0.69
N ARG A 60 -9.43 1.33 0.20
CA ARG A 60 -8.82 2.41 0.99
C ARG A 60 -7.33 2.47 0.70
N TYR A 61 -6.72 3.63 0.86
CA TYR A 61 -5.28 3.75 0.70
C TYR A 61 -4.67 4.73 1.68
N ASN A 62 -3.38 4.55 1.93
CA ASN A 62 -2.55 5.47 2.68
C ASN A 62 -1.12 5.47 2.12
N GLN A 63 -0.33 6.47 2.47
CA GLN A 63 1.11 6.44 2.20
C GLN A 63 1.84 5.75 3.35
N ALA A 64 2.91 5.02 3.03
CA ALA A 64 3.84 4.53 4.03
C ALA A 64 4.43 5.71 4.83
N PRO A 65 4.60 5.56 6.15
CA PRO A 65 5.09 6.63 6.99
C PRO A 65 6.53 7.04 6.62
N PRO A 66 6.95 8.27 6.97
CA PRO A 66 8.35 8.67 6.82
C PRO A 66 9.29 7.71 7.56
N GLY A 67 10.43 7.39 6.96
CA GLY A 67 11.42 6.47 7.55
C GLY A 67 11.23 5.00 7.18
N SER A 68 10.05 4.60 6.69
CA SER A 68 9.87 3.25 6.13
C SER A 68 10.65 3.06 4.84
N SER A 69 11.05 1.82 4.59
CA SER A 69 11.69 1.40 3.36
C SER A 69 10.81 1.73 2.14
N ARG A 70 11.47 2.14 1.06
CA ARG A 70 10.84 2.33 -0.25
C ARG A 70 10.69 1.02 -1.02
N VAL A 71 11.22 -0.08 -0.48
CA VAL A 71 11.13 -1.42 -1.06
C VAL A 71 9.94 -2.13 -0.43
N PRO A 72 8.90 -2.52 -1.21
CA PRO A 72 7.66 -3.09 -0.69
C PRO A 72 7.86 -4.26 0.28
N LYS A 73 8.72 -5.23 -0.08
CA LYS A 73 8.98 -6.41 0.76
C LYS A 73 9.60 -6.04 2.10
N THR A 74 10.51 -5.07 2.11
CA THR A 74 11.14 -4.57 3.32
C THR A 74 10.14 -3.77 4.16
N ALA A 75 9.33 -2.92 3.54
CA ALA A 75 8.29 -2.15 4.23
C ALA A 75 7.23 -3.04 4.89
N VAL A 76 6.88 -4.17 4.28
CA VAL A 76 5.99 -5.18 4.90
C VAL A 76 6.61 -5.77 6.18
N ALA A 77 7.93 -5.98 6.20
CA ALA A 77 8.61 -6.50 7.38
C ALA A 77 8.78 -5.44 8.49
N GLU A 78 8.86 -4.16 8.11
CA GLU A 78 9.00 -3.03 9.04
C GLU A 78 7.65 -2.58 9.65
N LEU A 79 6.57 -2.62 8.87
CA LEU A 79 5.23 -2.22 9.31
C LEU A 79 4.49 -3.42 9.88
N GLY A 80 4.41 -3.49 11.21
CA GLY A 80 3.69 -4.54 11.91
C GLY A 80 2.17 -4.35 11.84
N GLU A 81 1.43 -5.31 12.40
CA GLU A 81 -0.03 -5.22 12.42
C GLU A 81 -0.56 -3.96 13.13
N ALA A 82 0.13 -3.50 14.18
CA ALA A 82 -0.26 -2.29 14.90
C ALA A 82 -0.20 -1.05 13.99
N ASP A 83 0.88 -0.91 13.22
CA ASP A 83 1.06 0.19 12.27
C ASP A 83 0.01 0.13 11.17
N LEU A 84 -0.27 -1.07 10.65
CA LEU A 84 -1.28 -1.28 9.61
C LEU A 84 -2.69 -0.93 10.09
N ARG A 85 -3.03 -1.22 11.36
CA ARG A 85 -4.30 -0.81 11.97
C ARG A 85 -4.41 0.70 12.08
N GLU A 86 -3.33 1.38 12.46
CA GLU A 86 -3.30 2.84 12.55
C GLU A 86 -3.40 3.51 11.18
N LEU A 87 -2.64 2.99 10.20
CA LEU A 87 -2.68 3.44 8.81
C LEU A 87 -4.06 3.23 8.18
N LEU A 88 -4.71 2.08 8.45
CA LEU A 88 -6.08 1.81 8.01
C LEU A 88 -7.07 2.81 8.63
N ALA A 89 -6.92 3.13 9.92
CA ALA A 89 -7.83 4.06 10.58
C ALA A 89 -7.84 5.45 9.92
N ARG A 90 -6.66 5.95 9.50
CA ARG A 90 -6.49 7.25 8.84
C ARG A 90 -6.46 7.20 7.29
N SER A 91 -6.83 6.06 6.69
CA SER A 91 -6.77 5.87 5.24
C SER A 91 -7.93 6.55 4.50
N THR A 92 -7.63 7.03 3.29
CA THR A 92 -8.58 7.66 2.37
C THR A 92 -9.38 6.59 1.64
N LYS A 93 -10.69 6.79 1.46
CA LYS A 93 -11.57 5.92 0.64
C LYS A 93 -11.56 6.39 -0.81
N VAL A 94 -11.65 5.44 -1.76
CA VAL A 94 -11.82 5.71 -3.20
C VAL A 94 -13.25 5.48 -3.61
#